data_AF-A0A3M7RCX5-F1
#
_entry.id   AF-A0A3M7RCX5-F1
#
_cell.length_a   1.000
_cell.length_b   1.000
_cell.length_c   1.000
_cell.angle_alpha   90.00
_cell.angle_beta   90.00
_cell.angle_gamma   90.00
#
_symmetry.space_group_name_H-M   'P 1'
#
loop_
_entity.id
_entity.type
_entity.pdbx_description
1 polymer ?
#
loop_
_entity_poly.entity_id
_entity_poly.type
_entity_poly.pdbx_seq_one_letter_code
_entity_poly.pdbx_strand_id
1 'polypeptide(L)' 'RREGAKTSLLTCGKCKKNNIVYSEMQTRSADEPMTVFAFCQDCGHRWKFS' A
#
# COMPACT_ATOMS: atom_id res chain seq x y z
N ARG A 1 3.83 16.69 -5.40
CA ARG A 1 3.48 15.54 -6.26
C ARG A 1 3.62 14.29 -5.39
N ARG A 2 2.54 13.74 -4.86
CA ARG A 2 2.61 12.52 -4.01
C ARG A 2 2.78 11.34 -4.95
N GLU A 3 4.03 11.02 -5.27
CA GLU A 3 4.37 9.78 -5.97
C GLU A 3 4.11 8.63 -5.00
N GLY A 4 3.03 7.88 -5.23
CA GLY A 4 2.84 6.59 -4.60
C GLY A 4 4.08 5.75 -4.89
N ALA A 5 4.84 5.43 -3.85
CA ALA A 5 6.11 4.75 -4.01
C ALA A 5 5.82 3.33 -4.51
N LYS A 6 6.18 3.07 -5.76
CA LYS A 6 6.21 1.71 -6.33
C LYS A 6 7.28 0.94 -5.56
N THR A 7 6.84 -0.05 -4.81
CA THR A 7 7.70 -0.81 -3.90
C THR A 7 7.81 -2.23 -4.42
N SER A 8 9.02 -2.62 -4.75
CA SER A 8 9.40 -4.02 -4.97
C SER A 8 9.60 -4.79 -3.66
N LEU A 9 9.42 -4.15 -2.49
CA LEU A 9 9.55 -4.77 -1.17
C LEU A 9 8.34 -5.63 -0.82
N LEU A 10 7.17 -5.32 -1.40
CA LEU A 10 5.95 -6.07 -1.19
C LEU A 10 5.71 -6.99 -2.38
N THR A 11 5.25 -8.21 -2.11
CA THR A 11 4.84 -9.19 -3.13
C THR A 11 3.38 -9.55 -2.92
N CYS A 12 2.61 -9.55 -4.01
CA CYS A 12 1.19 -9.81 -3.94
C CYS A 12 0.93 -11.30 -3.63
N GLY A 13 0.16 -11.59 -2.59
CA GLY A 13 -0.21 -12.97 -2.26
C GLY A 13 -1.07 -13.67 -3.31
N LYS A 14 -1.78 -12.92 -4.18
CA LYS A 14 -2.59 -13.48 -5.27
C LYS A 14 -1.80 -13.80 -6.54
N CYS A 15 -1.16 -12.78 -7.13
CA CYS A 15 -0.48 -12.93 -8.43
C CYS A 15 1.03 -13.11 -8.32
N LYS A 16 1.61 -13.07 -7.11
CA LYS A 16 3.05 -13.18 -6.83
C LYS A 16 3.92 -12.14 -7.53
N LYS A 17 3.33 -11.05 -8.01
CA LYS A 17 4.06 -9.90 -8.57
C LYS A 17 4.35 -8.87 -7.49
N ASN A 18 5.40 -8.10 -7.74
CA ASN A 18 5.96 -7.06 -6.89
C ASN A 18 5.58 -5.65 -7.37
N ASN A 19 4.60 -5.54 -8.26
CA ASN A 19 4.05 -4.27 -8.70
C ASN A 19 2.95 -3.79 -7.74
N ILE A 20 3.38 -3.31 -6.58
CA ILE A 20 2.50 -2.84 -5.50
C ILE A 20 2.75 -1.36 -5.26
N VAL A 21 1.65 -0.63 -5.19
CA VAL A 21 1.60 0.77 -4.82
C VAL A 21 1.08 0.83 -3.39
N TYR A 22 1.83 1.47 -2.51
CA TYR A 22 1.31 1.82 -1.19
C TYR A 22 1.07 3.33 -1.11
N SER A 23 0.03 3.68 -0.38
CA SER A 23 -0.33 5.05 -0.06
C SER A 23 -0.57 5.13 1.43
N GLU A 24 0.11 6.06 2.07
CA GLU A 24 -0.01 6.27 3.49
C GLU A 24 -1.03 7.40 3.72
N MET A 25 -2.09 7.09 4.45
CA MET A 25 -3.17 8.03 4.72
C MET A 25 -3.39 8.12 6.21
N GLN A 26 -3.10 9.30 6.78
CA GLN A 26 -3.59 9.64 8.11
C GLN A 26 -5.09 9.89 8.01
N THR A 27 -5.86 9.01 8.65
CA THR A 27 -7.32 9.12 8.75
C THR A 27 -7.79 9.61 10.12
N ARG A 28 -6.87 9.72 11.10
CA ARG A 28 -7.16 10.14 12.48
C ARG A 28 -6.05 11.02 13.06
N SER A 29 -6.33 11.65 14.21
CA SER A 29 -5.43 12.53 14.96
C SER A 29 -3.99 12.02 14.99
N ALA A 30 -3.04 12.94 15.13
CA ALA A 30 -1.60 12.70 15.07
C ALA A 30 -1.07 11.63 16.06
N ASP A 31 -1.89 11.17 17.01
CA ASP A 31 -1.59 10.15 18.01
C ASP A 31 -1.81 8.70 17.54
N GLU A 32 -2.48 8.44 16.41
CA GLU A 32 -2.59 7.08 15.85
C GLU A 32 -1.58 6.83 14.71
N PRO A 33 -1.01 5.61 14.60
CA PRO A 33 -0.08 5.30 13.53
C PRO A 33 -0.74 5.48 12.16
N MET A 34 0.03 6.04 11.23
CA MET A 34 -0.41 6.28 9.86
C MET A 34 -0.90 4.98 9.22
N THR A 35 -2.12 4.97 8.71
CA THR A 35 -2.64 3.78 8.01
C THR A 35 -1.98 3.65 6.65
N VAL A 36 -1.29 2.53 6.42
CA VAL A 36 -0.66 2.25 5.13
C VAL A 36 -1.59 1.36 4.31
N PHE A 37 -2.04 1.85 3.16
CA PHE A 37 -2.83 1.09 2.21
C PHE A 37 -1.92 0.54 1.12
N ALA A 38 -1.97 -0.77 0.86
CA ALA A 38 -1.23 -1.40 -0.22
C ALA A 38 -2.20 -1.94 -1.29
N PHE A 39 -1.85 -1.72 -2.55
CA PHE A 39 -2.64 -2.09 -3.72
C PHE A 39 -1.75 -2.68 -4.81
N CYS A 40 -2.10 -3.87 -5.28
CA CYS A 40 -1.46 -4.49 -6.43
C CYS A 40 -2.05 -3.94 -7.73
N GLN A 41 -1.23 -3.25 -8.52
CA GLN A 41 -1.61 -2.69 -9.82
C GLN A 41 -1.91 -3.76 -10.87
N ASP A 42 -1.46 -5.00 -10.66
CA ASP A 42 -1.55 -6.06 -11.67
C ASP A 42 -2.83 -6.89 -11.55
N CYS A 43 -3.22 -7.27 -10.33
CA CYS A 43 -4.43 -8.07 -10.08
C CYS A 43 -5.53 -7.32 -9.32
N GLY A 44 -5.29 -6.08 -8.92
CA GLY A 44 -6.25 -5.27 -8.16
C GLY A 44 -6.42 -5.66 -6.69
N HIS A 45 -5.57 -6.54 -6.16
CA HIS A 45 -5.65 -6.95 -4.75
C HIS A 45 -5.23 -5.79 -3.83
N ARG A 46 -6.05 -5.48 -2.81
CA ARG A 46 -5.81 -4.39 -1.86
C ARG A 46 -5.87 -4.87 -0.42
N TRP A 47 -5.00 -4.35 0.42
CA TRP A 47 -4.98 -4.63 1.86
C TRP A 47 -4.45 -3.42 2.65
N LYS A 48 -4.71 -3.40 3.95
CA LYS A 48 -4.27 -2.34 4.86
C LYS A 48 -3.27 -2.91 5.87
N PHE A 49 -2.21 -2.16 6.14
CA PHE A 49 -1.35 -2.34 7.29
C PHE A 49 -1.78 -1.28 8.32
N SER A 50 -2.41 -1.75 9.40
CA SER A 50 -2.86 -0.89 10.51
C SER A 50 -1.75 -0.69 11.52
#